data_AF-A0A7W8FX93-F1
#
_entry.id   AF-A0A7W8FX93-F1
#
_cell.length_a   1.000
_cell.length_b   1.000
_cell.length_c   1.000
_cell.angle_alpha   90.00
_cell.angle_beta   90.00
_cell.angle_gamma   90.00
#
_symmetry.space_group_name_H-M   'P 1'
#
loop_
_entity.id
_entity.type
_entity.pdbx_description
1 polymer ?
#
loop_
_entity_poly.entity_id
_entity_poly.type
_entity_poly.pdbx_seq_one_letter_code
_entity_poly.pdbx_strand_id
1 'polypeptide(L)' 'MKEKRNLDIRNKLKETEIYLWEVADKLGISETHFVRKMRYELPEEEKEKILSIIDEIVRERR' A
#
# COMPACT_ATOMS: atom_id res chain seq x y z
N MET A 1 -11.20 14.79 13.10
CA MET A 1 -10.50 14.53 11.81
C MET A 1 -9.59 13.33 12.04
N LYS A 2 -9.79 12.20 11.34
CA LYS A 2 -8.97 11.00 11.58
C LYS A 2 -7.57 11.23 11.03
N GLU A 3 -6.57 11.29 11.92
CA GLU A 3 -5.15 11.25 11.58
C GLU A 3 -4.91 10.11 10.58
N LYS A 4 -4.48 10.46 9.37
CA LYS A 4 -4.15 9.47 8.35
C LYS A 4 -2.79 8.92 8.72
N ARG A 5 -2.77 7.79 9.43
CA ARG A 5 -1.55 6.98 9.59
C ARG A 5 -1.13 6.40 8.25
N ASN A 6 0.17 6.22 8.05
CA ASN A 6 0.79 5.70 6.82
C ASN A 6 0.65 6.64 5.60
N LEU A 7 0.93 7.94 5.77
CA LEU A 7 0.94 8.92 4.68
C LEU A 7 1.95 8.57 3.59
N ASP A 8 3.10 8.00 3.96
CA ASP A 8 4.17 7.63 3.02
C ASP A 8 3.68 6.64 1.96
N ILE A 9 2.97 5.59 2.38
CA ILE A 9 2.40 4.61 1.46
C ILE A 9 1.33 5.27 0.58
N ARG A 10 0.49 6.14 1.14
CA ARG A 10 -0.53 6.86 0.37
C ARG A 10 0.07 7.82 -0.65
N ASN A 11 1.17 8.48 -0.32
CA ASN A 11 1.88 9.36 -1.24
C ASN A 11 2.54 8.54 -2.35
N LYS A 12 3.22 7.44 -2.00
CA LYS A 12 3.83 6.54 -2.98
C LYS A 12 2.80 6.00 -3.98
N LEU A 13 1.64 5.55 -3.48
CA LEU A 13 0.52 5.09 -4.31
C LEU A 13 0.01 6.19 -5.26
N LYS A 14 -0.08 7.43 -4.78
CA LYS A 14 -0.48 8.57 -5.61
C LYS A 14 0.56 8.94 -6.66
N GLU A 15 1.84 8.93 -6.30
CA GLU A 15 2.94 9.22 -7.24
C GLU A 15 3.04 8.17 -8.34
N THR A 16 2.70 6.92 -8.03
CA THR A 16 2.79 5.79 -8.95
C THR A 16 1.48 5.52 -9.70
N GLU A 17 0.42 6.28 -9.42
CA GLU A 17 -0.94 6.07 -9.94
C GLU A 17 -1.46 4.63 -9.72
N ILE A 18 -1.01 4.01 -8.62
CA ILE A 18 -1.42 2.67 -8.20
C ILE A 18 -2.51 2.78 -7.15
N TYR A 19 -3.53 1.94 -7.29
CA TYR A 19 -4.61 1.84 -6.32
C TYR A 19 -4.27 0.86 -5.19
N LEU A 20 -4.85 1.12 -4.00
CA LEU A 20 -4.69 0.23 -2.83
C LEU A 20 -5.11 -1.22 -3.11
N TRP A 21 -6.12 -1.40 -3.96
CA TRP A 21 -6.62 -2.72 -4.30
C TRP A 21 -5.64 -3.52 -5.16
N GLU A 22 -4.83 -2.87 -6.01
CA GLU A 22 -3.82 -3.56 -6.83
C GLU A 22 -2.71 -4.15 -5.95
N VAL A 23 -2.27 -3.38 -4.95
CA VAL A 23 -1.30 -3.87 -3.96
C VAL A 23 -1.90 -5.00 -3.12
N ALA A 24 -3.17 -4.86 -2.73
CA ALA A 24 -3.87 -5.90 -1.97
C ALA A 24 -4.02 -7.19 -2.79
N ASP A 25 -4.32 -7.08 -4.08
CA ASP A 25 -4.45 -8.20 -5.02
C ASP A 25 -3.11 -8.94 -5.19
N LYS A 26 -2.00 -8.22 -5.40
CA LYS A 26 -0.64 -8.78 -5.41
C LYS A 26 -0.24 -9.44 -4.08
N LEU A 27 -0.68 -8.89 -2.95
CA LEU A 27 -0.48 -9.49 -1.63
C LEU A 27 -1.32 -10.75 -1.42
N GLY A 28 -2.31 -11.03 -2.27
CA GLY A 28 -3.30 -12.09 -2.05
C GLY A 28 -4.23 -11.80 -0.88
N ILE A 29 -4.42 -10.53 -0.52
CA ILE A 29 -5.22 -10.08 0.62
C ILE A 29 -6.42 -9.26 0.11
N SER A 30 -7.55 -9.35 0.80
CA SER A 30 -8.70 -8.50 0.46
C SER A 30 -8.42 -7.01 0.70
N GLU A 31 -8.87 -6.15 -0.22
CA GLU A 31 -8.76 -4.68 -0.12
C GLU A 31 -9.25 -4.16 1.25
N THR A 32 -10.38 -4.68 1.75
CA THR A 32 -10.93 -4.30 3.05
C THR A 32 -10.00 -4.60 4.22
N HIS A 33 -9.25 -5.69 4.14
CA HIS A 33 -8.25 -6.06 5.15
C HIS A 33 -7.04 -5.13 5.08
N PHE A 34 -6.61 -4.77 3.86
CA PHE A 34 -5.52 -3.82 3.63
C PHE A 34 -5.85 -2.40 4.09
N VAL A 35 -7.04 -1.90 3.75
CA VAL A 35 -7.54 -0.59 4.18
C VAL A 35 -7.73 -0.53 5.69
N ARG A 36 -8.12 -1.64 6.34
CA ARG A 36 -8.18 -1.74 7.80
C ARG A 36 -6.78 -1.71 8.41
N LYS A 37 -5.83 -2.48 7.87
CA LYS A 37 -4.42 -2.49 8.29
C LYS A 37 -3.79 -1.09 8.25
N MET A 38 -4.05 -0.30 7.21
CA MET A 38 -3.56 1.07 7.10
C MET A 38 -4.08 2.05 8.15
N ARG A 39 -5.12 1.70 8.93
CA ARG A 39 -5.63 2.55 10.03
C ARG A 39 -4.79 2.41 11.30
N TYR A 40 -3.96 1.37 11.38
CA TYR A 40 -3.08 1.07 12.51
C TYR A 40 -1.62 1.37 12.13
N GLU A 41 -0.76 1.48 13.14
CA GLU A 41 0.67 1.63 12.93
C GLU A 41 1.21 0.29 12.42
N LEU A 42 1.67 0.29 11.16
CA LEU A 42 2.26 -0.90 10.55
C LEU A 42 3.73 -0.99 10.95
N PRO A 43 4.22 -2.19 11.30
CA PRO A 43 5.64 -2.41 11.50
C PRO A 43 6.40 -2.11 10.20
N GLU A 44 7.65 -1.68 10.34
CA GLU A 44 8.50 -1.27 9.21
C GLU A 44 8.64 -2.37 8.16
N GLU A 45 8.74 -3.64 8.59
CA GLU A 45 8.80 -4.79 7.69
C GLU A 45 7.59 -4.91 6.75
N GLU A 46 6.38 -4.67 7.27
CA GLU A 46 5.16 -4.69 6.45
C GLU A 46 5.14 -3.49 5.49
N LYS A 47 5.65 -2.33 5.91
CA LYS A 47 5.78 -1.17 5.02
C LYS A 47 6.75 -1.45 3.87
N GLU A 48 7.89 -2.05 4.15
CA GLU A 48 8.87 -2.41 3.11
C GLU A 48 8.33 -3.43 2.12
N LYS A 49 7.59 -4.45 2.59
CA LYS A 49 6.89 -5.40 1.71
C LYS A 49 5.91 -4.68 0.79
N ILE A 50 5.09 -3.78 1.33
CA ILE A 50 4.13 -2.99 0.54
C ILE A 50 4.85 -2.12 -0.48
N LEU A 51 5.92 -1.43 -0.09
CA LEU A 51 6.70 -0.59 -1.00
C LEU A 51 7.36 -1.41 -2.12
N SER A 52 7.86 -2.60 -1.82
CA SER A 52 8.44 -3.52 -2.80
C SER A 52 7.41 -3.98 -3.82
N ILE A 53 6.19 -4.30 -3.37
CA ILE A 53 5.09 -4.68 -4.26
C ILE A 53 4.64 -3.50 -5.13
N ILE A 54 4.59 -2.28 -4.56
CA ILE A 54 4.32 -1.07 -5.35
C ILE A 54 5.38 -0.92 -6.44
N ASP A 55 6.67 -1.06 -6.13
CA ASP A 55 7.75 -0.97 -7.13
C ASP A 55 7.62 -2.05 -8.21
N GLU A 56 7.24 -3.28 -7.83
CA GLU A 56 6.99 -4.37 -8.76
C GLU A 56 5.83 -4.06 -9.71
N ILE A 57 4.69 -3.58 -9.19
CA ILE A 57 3.53 -3.18 -10.00
C ILE A 57 3.91 -2.02 -10.94
N VAL A 58 4.68 -1.04 -10.47
CA VAL A 58 5.18 0.05 -11.34
C VAL A 58 6.04 -0.50 -12.47
N ARG A 59 6.93 -1.45 -12.17
CA ARG A 59 7.78 -2.09 -13.19
C ARG A 59 6.97 -2.90 -14.19
N GLU A 60 5.95 -3.62 -13.76
CA GLU A 60 5.07 -4.39 -14.66
C GLU A 60 4.24 -3.48 -15.58
N ARG A 61 3.94 -2.25 -15.12
CA ARG A 61 3.15 -1.28 -15.88
C ARG A 61 4.00 -0.41 -16.83
N ARG A 62 5.32 -0.46 -16.72
CA ARG A 62 6.29 0.33 -17.50
C ARG A 62 6.79 -0.42 -18.72
#